data_AF-A0A7K4MLE2-F1
#
_entry.id   AF-A0A7K4MLE2-F1
#
_cell.length_a   1.000
_cell.length_b   1.000
_cell.length_c   1.000
_cell.angle_alpha   90.00
_cell.angle_beta   90.00
_cell.angle_gamma   90.00
#
_symmetry.space_group_name_H-M   'P 1'
#
loop_
_entity.id
_entity.type
_entity.pdbx_description
1 polymer ?
#
loop_
_entity_poly.entity_id
_entity_poly.type
_entity_poly.pdbx_seq_one_letter_code
_entity_poly.pdbx_strand_id
1 'polypeptide(L)' 'MKPSKYMPKIETFDGTGFWKNAYAHQRGKLLKKVNVPEDQIIILVNKKYTELPAALKYEIETSGLDKKELQ' A
#
# COMPACT_ATOMS: atom_id res chain seq x y z
N MET A 1 25.28 20.48 -21.53
CA MET A 1 24.57 19.85 -20.39
C MET A 1 23.54 18.87 -20.94
N LYS A 2 23.65 17.57 -20.65
CA LYS A 2 22.62 16.57 -20.99
C LYS A 2 21.60 16.55 -19.84
N PRO A 3 20.29 16.67 -20.07
CA PRO A 3 19.32 16.55 -18.98
C PRO A 3 19.37 15.10 -18.47
N SER A 4 19.70 14.92 -17.20
CA SER A 4 19.65 13.63 -16.52
C SER A 4 18.20 13.16 -16.48
N LYS A 5 17.87 12.16 -17.32
CA LYS A 5 16.57 11.50 -17.44
C LYS A 5 16.30 10.58 -16.24
N TYR A 6 16.34 11.12 -15.03
CA TYR A 6 15.94 10.43 -13.81
C TYR A 6 14.95 11.30 -13.06
N MET A 7 13.78 11.50 -13.66
CA MET A 7 12.59 11.56 -12.81
C MET A 7 12.37 10.11 -12.36
N PRO A 8 12.50 9.77 -11.06
CA PRO A 8 11.97 8.50 -10.60
C PRO A 8 10.51 8.49 -11.05
N LYS A 9 10.12 7.52 -11.86
CA LYS A 9 8.71 7.32 -12.14
C LYS A 9 8.09 7.20 -10.75
N ILE A 10 7.16 8.09 -10.44
CA ILE A 10 6.39 7.99 -9.20
C ILE A 10 5.55 6.72 -9.43
N GLU A 11 6.13 5.56 -9.09
CA GLU A 11 5.46 4.29 -9.22
C GLU A 11 4.42 4.27 -8.11
N THR A 12 3.16 4.43 -8.50
CA THR A 12 2.04 4.29 -7.60
C THR A 12 2.04 2.86 -7.07
N PHE A 13 1.84 2.70 -5.77
CA PHE A 13 1.83 1.37 -5.17
C PHE A 13 0.60 0.62 -5.68
N ASP A 14 0.80 -0.51 -6.36
CA ASP A 14 -0.28 -1.38 -6.82
C ASP A 14 -0.92 -2.11 -5.62
N GLY A 15 -1.88 -1.43 -4.98
CA GLY A 15 -2.60 -1.92 -3.81
C GLY A 15 -3.47 -3.12 -4.12
N THR A 16 -4.15 -3.13 -5.26
CA THR A 16 -5.04 -4.25 -5.67
C THR A 16 -4.24 -5.53 -5.91
N GLY A 17 -3.16 -5.46 -6.70
CA GLY A 17 -2.32 -6.60 -6.98
C GLY A 17 -1.50 -7.06 -5.77
N PHE A 18 -1.08 -6.13 -4.90
CA PHE A 18 -0.52 -6.49 -3.60
C PHE A 18 -1.53 -7.27 -2.76
N TRP A 19 -2.74 -6.74 -2.55
CA TRP A 19 -3.75 -7.36 -1.68
C TRP A 19 -4.16 -8.76 -2.13
N LYS A 20 -4.19 -9.01 -3.45
CA LYS A 20 -4.51 -10.33 -4.01
C LYS A 20 -3.46 -11.39 -3.63
N ASN A 21 -2.19 -11.01 -3.55
CA ASN A 21 -1.07 -11.93 -3.34
C ASN A 21 -0.48 -11.88 -1.92
N ALA A 22 -0.82 -10.84 -1.14
CA ALA A 22 -0.28 -10.60 0.17
C ALA A 22 -0.99 -11.42 1.25
N TYR A 23 -0.22 -11.95 2.20
CA TYR A 23 -0.73 -12.56 3.42
C TYR A 23 -1.26 -11.51 4.40
N ALA A 24 -2.06 -11.95 5.39
CA ALA A 24 -2.63 -11.06 6.41
C ALA A 24 -1.55 -10.22 7.12
N HIS A 25 -0.41 -10.81 7.47
CA HIS A 25 0.67 -10.05 8.13
C HIS A 25 1.26 -8.95 7.24
N GLN A 26 1.37 -9.17 5.92
CA GLN A 26 1.90 -8.18 4.96
C GLN A 26 0.90 -7.05 4.75
N ARG A 27 -0.39 -7.38 4.64
CA ARG A 27 -1.49 -6.40 4.60
C ARG A 27 -1.53 -5.57 5.88
N GLY A 28 -1.33 -6.20 7.04
CA GLY A 28 -1.25 -5.51 8.32
C GLY A 28 -0.06 -4.54 8.39
N LYS A 29 1.13 -4.96 7.93
CA LYS A 29 2.30 -4.08 7.80
C LYS A 29 2.00 -2.86 6.91
N LEU A 30 1.35 -3.08 5.75
CA LEU A 30 0.96 -2.00 4.84
C LEU A 30 0.05 -1.00 5.53
N LEU A 31 -1.03 -1.48 6.16
CA LEU A 31 -1.99 -0.64 6.87
C LEU A 31 -1.32 0.17 7.98
N LYS A 32 -0.39 -0.44 8.72
CA LYS A 32 0.39 0.24 9.76
C LYS A 32 1.29 1.34 9.18
N LYS A 33 1.91 1.11 8.01
CA LYS A 33 2.75 2.10 7.31
C LYS A 33 1.94 3.30 6.80
N VAL A 34 0.66 3.11 6.45
CA VAL A 34 -0.26 4.21 6.11
C VAL A 34 -1.05 4.74 7.33
N ASN A 35 -0.48 4.60 8.53
CA ASN A 35 -0.99 5.15 9.79
C ASN A 35 -2.40 4.66 10.20
N VAL A 36 -2.81 3.46 9.79
CA VAL A 36 -4.08 2.88 10.25
C VAL A 36 -3.93 2.37 11.69
N PRO A 37 -4.86 2.72 12.60
CA PRO A 37 -4.86 2.22 13.97
C PRO A 37 -4.96 0.69 14.05
N GLU A 38 -4.28 0.08 15.02
CA GLU A 38 -4.13 -1.38 15.13
C GLU A 38 -5.47 -2.12 15.31
N ASP A 39 -6.43 -1.50 16.00
CA ASP A 39 -7.81 -1.97 16.14
C ASP A 39 -8.54 -2.06 14.79
N GLN A 40 -8.30 -1.10 13.89
CA GLN A 40 -8.87 -1.13 12.54
C GLN A 40 -8.14 -2.09 11.62
N ILE A 41 -6.83 -2.29 11.80
CA ILE A 41 -6.04 -3.22 10.99
C ILE A 41 -6.63 -4.63 11.04
N ILE A 42 -6.99 -5.11 12.23
CA ILE A 42 -7.55 -6.47 12.44
C ILE A 42 -8.83 -6.68 11.61
N ILE A 43 -9.60 -5.62 11.40
CA ILE A 43 -10.83 -5.66 10.61
C ILE A 43 -10.51 -5.56 9.12
N LEU A 44 -9.67 -4.60 8.73
CA LEU A 44 -9.41 -4.28 7.32
C LEU A 44 -8.55 -5.35 6.63
N VAL A 45 -7.64 -6.00 7.35
CA VAL A 45 -6.73 -7.03 6.82
C VAL A 45 -7.48 -8.23 6.20
N ASN A 46 -8.67 -8.52 6.73
CA ASN A 46 -9.53 -9.63 6.33
C ASN A 46 -10.50 -9.26 5.20
N LYS A 47 -10.63 -7.97 4.87
CA LYS A 47 -11.49 -7.50 3.77
C LYS A 47 -10.80 -7.63 2.42
N LYS A 48 -11.59 -7.63 1.34
CA LYS A 48 -11.07 -7.45 -0.01
C LYS A 48 -10.62 -6.00 -0.20
N TYR A 49 -9.62 -5.79 -1.06
CA TYR A 49 -9.14 -4.44 -1.37
C TYR A 49 -10.25 -3.50 -1.86
N THR A 50 -11.21 -4.01 -2.63
CA THR A 50 -12.37 -3.25 -3.13
C THR A 50 -13.28 -2.75 -2.02
N GLU A 51 -13.31 -3.43 -0.87
CA GLU A 51 -14.11 -3.08 0.31
C GLU A 51 -13.41 -2.11 1.26
N LEU A 52 -12.14 -1.75 0.97
CA LEU A 52 -11.43 -0.74 1.71
C LEU A 52 -11.97 0.66 1.38
N PRO A 53 -11.98 1.58 2.36
CA PRO A 53 -12.34 2.98 2.13
C PRO A 53 -11.53 3.60 0.99
N ALA A 54 -12.18 4.44 0.18
CA ALA A 54 -11.52 5.13 -0.94
C ALA A 54 -10.32 5.97 -0.48
N ALA A 55 -10.46 6.66 0.66
CA ALA A 55 -9.36 7.41 1.28
C ALA A 55 -8.15 6.52 1.59
N LEU A 56 -8.37 5.34 2.18
CA LEU A 56 -7.30 4.41 2.50
C LEU A 56 -6.61 3.85 1.26
N LYS A 57 -7.36 3.57 0.19
CA LYS A 57 -6.78 3.13 -1.08
C LYS A 57 -5.89 4.20 -1.69
N TYR A 58 -6.33 5.46 -1.66
CA TYR A 58 -5.53 6.59 -2.11
C TYR A 58 -4.23 6.70 -1.30
N GLU A 59 -4.31 6.68 0.04
CA GLU A 59 -3.13 6.71 0.92
C GLU A 59 -2.16 5.57 0.61
N ILE A 60 -2.66 4.35 0.38
CA ILE A 60 -1.85 3.20 -0.02
C ILE A 60 -1.16 3.47 -1.36
N GLU A 61 -1.90 3.88 -2.38
CA GLU A 61 -1.39 4.09 -3.74
C GLU A 61 -0.39 5.26 -3.83
N THR A 62 -0.53 6.28 -2.97
CA THR A 62 0.36 7.46 -2.89
C THR A 62 1.40 7.38 -1.78
N SER A 63 1.45 6.28 -1.02
CA SER A 63 2.36 6.11 0.12
C SER A 63 3.84 6.11 -0.25
N GLY A 64 4.18 5.87 -1.52
CA GLY A 64 5.55 5.72 -1.99
C GLY A 64 6.27 4.48 -1.43
N LEU A 65 5.52 3.54 -0.84
CA LEU A 65 6.06 2.30 -0.27
C LEU A 65 6.50 1.34 -1.38
N ASP A 66 7.56 0.58 -1.12
CA ASP A 66 7.94 -0.55 -1.97
C ASP A 66 7.39 -1.86 -1.39
N LYS A 67 6.92 -2.79 -2.25
CA LYS A 67 6.43 -4.11 -1.83
C LYS A 67 7.48 -4.88 -1.00
N LYS A 68 8.78 -4.66 -1.23
CA LYS A 68 9.88 -5.26 -0.47
C LYS A 68 9.90 -4.84 0.99
N GLU A 69 9.42 -3.65 1.33
CA GLU A 69 9.31 -3.21 2.74
C GLU A 69 8.21 -3.96 3.50
N LEU A 70 7.34 -4.66 2.78
CA LEU A 70 6.14 -5.33 3.31
C LEU A 70 6.28 -6.86 3.33
N GLN A 71 7.37 -7.41 2.78
CA GLN A 71 7.68 -8.84 2.79
C GLN A 71 8.09 -9.35 4.17
#